data_AF-A0A0G0G6Z8-F1
#
_entry.id   AF-A0A0G0G6Z8-F1
#
_cell.length_a   1.000
_cell.length_b   1.000
_cell.length_c   1.000
_cell.angle_alpha   90.00
_cell.angle_beta   90.00
_cell.angle_gamma   90.00
#
_symmetry.space_group_name_H-M   'P 1'
#
loop_
_entity.id
_entity.type
_entity.pdbx_description
1 polymer ?
#
loop_
_entity_poly.entity_id
_entity_poly.type
_entity_poly.pdbx_seq_one_letter_code
_entity_poly.pdbx_strand_id
1 'polypeptide(L)'
;MKRNILNSPRLLKLKKKRQKIFLNKIFLSVISLLTVFAGLSYLSGLKQLNITEVKINGNKSIDSEMAKIIAQKEITGNYLWFFPKTNILFYPKNNIKNELQNEFKIRNFLN
;
A
#
# COMPACT_ATOMS: atom_id res chain seq x y z
N MET A 1 20.52 -50.13 10.00
CA MET A 1 19.86 -50.86 8.89
C MET A 1 19.36 -49.84 7.86
N LYS A 2 20.10 -49.58 6.77
CA LYS A 2 19.69 -48.63 5.71
C LYS A 2 18.58 -49.28 4.88
N ARG A 3 17.36 -48.75 4.96
CA ARG A 3 16.27 -49.12 4.05
C ARG A 3 16.62 -48.58 2.66
N ASN A 4 17.08 -49.46 1.76
CA ASN A 4 17.21 -49.14 0.33
C ASN A 4 15.80 -48.96 -0.24
N ILE A 5 15.33 -47.71 -0.20
CA ILE A 5 14.08 -47.30 -0.83
C ILE A 5 14.31 -47.49 -2.34
N LEU A 6 13.51 -48.34 -2.96
CA LEU A 6 13.55 -48.67 -4.38
C LEU A 6 13.58 -47.38 -5.23
N ASN A 7 14.77 -46.96 -5.65
CA ASN A 7 15.01 -45.90 -6.63
C ASN A 7 14.64 -46.41 -8.04
N SER A 8 13.40 -46.87 -8.21
CA SER A 8 12.89 -47.24 -9.51
C SER A 8 12.73 -45.97 -10.36
N PRO A 9 13.32 -45.91 -11.57
CA PRO A 9 13.23 -44.74 -12.44
C PRO A 9 11.77 -44.40 -12.82
N ARG A 10 10.84 -45.37 -12.72
CA ARG A 10 9.41 -45.16 -12.91
C ARG A 10 8.78 -44.34 -11.77
N LEU A 11 9.16 -44.59 -10.51
CA LEU A 11 8.63 -43.86 -9.35
C LEU A 11 9.15 -42.41 -9.30
N LEU A 12 10.40 -42.18 -9.68
CA LEU A 12 10.98 -40.84 -9.80
C LEU A 12 10.28 -40.01 -10.89
N LYS A 13 9.93 -40.62 -12.04
CA LYS A 13 9.16 -39.95 -13.10
C LYS A 13 7.76 -39.54 -12.63
N LEU A 14 7.08 -40.39 -11.86
CA LEU A 14 5.76 -40.08 -11.28
C LEU A 14 5.83 -38.95 -10.24
N LYS A 15 6.86 -38.94 -9.37
CA LYS A 15 7.06 -37.87 -8.38
C LYS A 15 7.39 -36.53 -9.06
N LYS A 16 8.24 -36.51 -10.09
CA LYS A 16 8.54 -35.31 -10.89
C LYS A 16 7.30 -34.76 -11.61
N LYS A 17 6.43 -35.63 -12.14
CA LYS A 17 5.18 -35.20 -12.80
C LYS A 17 4.22 -34.54 -11.80
N ARG A 18 4.06 -35.09 -10.60
CA ARG A 18 3.25 -34.50 -9.52
C ARG A 18 3.83 -33.17 -9.01
N GLN A 19 5.15 -33.09 -8.83
CA GLN A 19 5.83 -31.86 -8.44
C GLN A 19 5.65 -30.74 -9.47
N LYS A 20 5.75 -31.03 -10.76
CA LYS A 20 5.49 -30.03 -11.82
C LYS A 20 4.06 -29.51 -11.77
N ILE A 21 3.07 -30.38 -11.55
CA ILE A 21 1.66 -29.95 -11.43
C ILE A 21 1.48 -29.06 -10.19
N PHE A 22 2.09 -29.44 -9.05
CA PHE A 22 2.02 -28.65 -7.82
C PHE A 22 2.72 -27.29 -7.98
N LEU A 23 3.90 -27.26 -8.58
CA LEU A 23 4.65 -26.03 -8.86
C LEU A 23 3.90 -25.13 -9.86
N ASN A 24 3.32 -25.69 -10.93
CA ASN A 24 2.49 -24.93 -11.86
C ASN A 24 1.25 -24.35 -11.16
N LYS A 25 0.62 -25.09 -10.24
CA LYS A 25 -0.53 -24.61 -9.47
C LYS A 25 -0.14 -23.47 -8.53
N ILE A 26 1.01 -23.57 -7.85
CA ILE A 26 1.57 -22.48 -7.05
C ILE A 26 1.88 -21.28 -7.94
N PHE A 27 2.57 -21.50 -9.06
CA PHE A 27 2.94 -20.43 -9.98
C PHE A 27 1.70 -19.69 -10.49
N LEU A 28 0.65 -20.41 -10.91
CA LEU A 28 -0.61 -19.83 -11.33
C LEU A 28 -1.28 -19.04 -10.20
N SER A 29 -1.24 -19.56 -8.96
CA SER A 29 -1.76 -18.85 -7.79
C SER A 29 -1.00 -17.56 -7.50
N VAL A 30 0.33 -17.58 -7.61
CA VAL A 30 1.18 -16.40 -7.43
C VAL A 30 0.92 -15.38 -8.53
N ILE A 31 0.83 -15.81 -9.80
CA ILE A 31 0.46 -14.93 -10.92
C ILE A 31 -0.90 -14.30 -10.66
N SER A 32 -1.90 -15.09 -10.28
CA SER A 32 -3.24 -14.59 -10.02
C SER A 32 -3.24 -13.54 -8.91
N LEU A 33 -2.48 -13.78 -7.85
CA LEU A 33 -2.34 -12.85 -6.75
C LEU A 33 -1.68 -11.55 -7.21
N LEU A 34 -0.59 -11.64 -7.97
CA LEU A 34 0.11 -10.48 -8.54
C LEU A 34 -0.80 -9.67 -9.47
N THR A 35 -1.62 -10.31 -10.29
CA THR A 35 -2.60 -9.63 -11.16
C THR A 35 -3.63 -8.84 -10.34
N VAL A 36 -4.14 -9.42 -9.25
CA VAL A 36 -5.07 -8.72 -8.35
C VAL A 36 -4.39 -7.51 -7.71
N PHE A 37 -3.17 -7.67 -7.18
CA PHE A 37 -2.41 -6.56 -6.59
C PHE A 37 -2.10 -5.46 -7.61
N ALA A 38 -1.72 -5.82 -8.84
CA ALA A 38 -1.49 -4.86 -9.91
C ALA A 38 -2.76 -4.11 -10.28
N GLY A 39 -3.91 -4.81 -10.36
CA GLY A 39 -5.22 -4.20 -10.60
C GLY A 39 -5.60 -3.21 -9.49
N LEU A 40 -5.43 -3.60 -8.23
CA LEU A 40 -5.69 -2.71 -7.08
C LEU A 40 -4.77 -1.48 -7.07
N SER A 41 -3.49 -1.66 -7.39
CA SER A 41 -2.55 -0.55 -7.51
C SER A 41 -2.95 0.41 -8.63
N TYR A 42 -3.37 -0.10 -9.78
CA TYR A 42 -3.84 0.71 -10.89
C TYR A 42 -5.13 1.48 -10.54
N LEU A 43 -6.11 0.80 -9.96
CA LEU A 43 -7.35 1.41 -9.48
C LEU A 43 -7.07 2.51 -8.44
N SER A 44 -6.10 2.28 -7.55
CA SER A 44 -5.68 3.28 -6.57
C SER A 44 -5.11 4.56 -7.20
N GLY A 45 -4.55 4.46 -8.41
CA GLY A 45 -4.01 5.60 -9.17
C GLY A 45 -5.06 6.44 -9.89
N LEU A 46 -6.34 6.01 -9.91
CA LEU A 46 -7.39 6.75 -10.62
C LEU A 46 -7.57 8.15 -10.04
N LYS A 47 -7.53 9.17 -10.90
CA LYS A 47 -7.69 10.59 -10.49
C LYS A 47 -9.00 10.86 -9.74
N GLN A 48 -10.04 10.07 -9.99
CA GLN A 48 -11.33 10.15 -9.30
C GLN A 48 -11.27 9.73 -7.83
N LEU A 49 -10.34 8.83 -7.47
CA LEU A 49 -10.16 8.34 -6.10
C LEU A 49 -9.05 9.11 -5.36
N ASN A 50 -8.36 10.03 -6.02
CA ASN A 50 -7.29 10.81 -5.45
C ASN A 50 -7.75 12.23 -5.11
N ILE A 51 -7.31 12.75 -3.97
CA ILE A 51 -7.61 14.10 -3.49
C ILE A 51 -7.00 15.10 -4.47
N THR A 52 -7.86 15.90 -5.12
CA THR A 52 -7.45 16.95 -6.08
C THR A 52 -7.37 18.33 -5.43
N GLU A 53 -8.19 18.60 -4.42
CA GLU A 53 -8.27 19.92 -3.80
C GLU A 53 -8.48 19.81 -2.28
N VAL A 54 -7.75 20.61 -1.51
CA VAL A 54 -7.91 20.75 -0.06
C VAL A 54 -8.58 22.11 0.20
N LYS A 55 -9.82 22.07 0.72
CA LYS A 55 -10.58 23.25 1.13
C LYS A 55 -10.61 23.37 2.65
N ILE A 56 -10.37 24.58 3.16
CA ILE A 56 -10.42 24.88 4.60
C ILE A 56 -11.66 25.72 4.85
N ASN A 57 -12.60 25.16 5.61
CA ASN A 57 -13.84 25.86 5.98
C ASN A 57 -13.76 26.31 7.45
N GLY A 58 -14.00 27.59 7.72
CA GLY A 58 -14.17 28.14 9.07
C GLY A 58 -12.97 28.88 9.67
N ASN A 59 -12.36 29.84 8.96
CA ASN A 59 -11.18 30.53 9.45
C ASN A 59 -11.46 31.92 10.07
N LYS A 60 -11.14 32.10 11.37
CA LYS A 60 -11.05 33.43 12.03
C LYS A 60 -9.77 33.65 12.85
N SER A 61 -8.94 32.62 13.09
CA SER A 61 -7.77 32.75 13.99
C SER A 61 -6.56 31.90 13.62
N ILE A 62 -6.62 31.05 12.59
CA ILE A 62 -5.54 30.13 12.24
C ILE A 62 -4.99 30.51 10.86
N ASP A 63 -3.68 30.37 10.66
CA ASP A 63 -3.09 30.52 9.33
C ASP A 63 -3.54 29.35 8.43
N SER A 64 -4.57 29.59 7.62
CA SER A 64 -5.12 28.61 6.68
C SER A 64 -4.10 28.21 5.61
N GLU A 65 -3.16 29.08 5.28
CA GLU A 65 -2.13 28.79 4.30
C GLU A 65 -1.15 27.75 4.85
N MET A 66 -0.71 27.95 6.11
CA MET A 66 0.14 26.98 6.82
C MET A 66 -0.53 25.61 6.96
N ALA A 67 -1.82 25.56 7.33
CA ALA A 67 -2.56 24.30 7.43
C ALA A 67 -2.67 23.57 6.07
N LYS A 68 -2.84 24.32 4.98
CA LYS A 68 -2.88 23.76 3.61
C LYS A 68 -1.52 23.18 3.20
N ILE A 69 -0.42 23.86 3.53
CA ILE A 69 0.94 23.41 3.24
C ILE A 69 1.23 22.10 3.99
N ILE A 70 0.90 22.01 5.28
CA ILE A 70 1.08 20.79 6.09
C ILE A 70 0.28 19.63 5.51
N ALA A 71 -1.00 19.86 5.19
CA ALA A 71 -1.85 18.85 4.59
C ALA A 71 -1.31 18.38 3.23
N GLN A 72 -0.87 19.30 2.36
CA GLN A 72 -0.27 18.97 1.06
C GLN A 72 1.00 18.16 1.21
N LYS A 73 1.87 18.51 2.17
CA LYS A 73 3.12 17.79 2.43
C LYS A 73 2.86 16.33 2.84
N GLU A 74 1.88 16.10 3.70
CA GLU A 74 1.54 14.75 4.19
C GLU A 74 0.89 13.85 3.12
N ILE A 75 0.04 14.41 2.26
CA ILE A 75 -0.61 13.66 1.17
C ILE A 75 0.30 13.49 -0.04
N THR A 76 1.43 14.19 -0.12
CA THR A 76 2.37 14.08 -1.23
C THR A 76 3.21 12.79 -1.10
N GLY A 77 3.29 12.04 -2.20
CA GLY A 77 4.09 10.82 -2.31
C GLY A 77 3.26 9.53 -2.31
N ASN A 78 3.95 8.39 -2.26
CA ASN A 78 3.36 7.06 -2.44
C ASN A 78 3.72 6.13 -1.27
N TYR A 79 2.78 5.30 -0.82
CA TYR A 79 3.04 4.13 0.00
C TYR A 79 3.58 2.99 -0.86
N LEU A 80 4.62 2.30 -0.35
CA LEU A 80 5.23 1.12 -0.97
C LEU A 80 5.56 1.34 -2.46
N TRP A 81 5.88 2.57 -2.85
CA TRP A 81 6.14 3.05 -4.22
C TRP A 81 4.92 3.16 -5.16
N PHE A 82 3.91 2.29 -5.01
CA PHE A 82 2.82 2.17 -6.01
C PHE A 82 1.47 2.79 -5.60
N PHE A 83 1.22 2.98 -4.30
CA PHE A 83 -0.08 3.45 -3.82
C PHE A 83 -0.02 4.94 -3.47
N PRO A 84 -0.67 5.85 -4.22
CA PRO A 84 -0.64 7.26 -3.89
C PRO A 84 -1.25 7.54 -2.51
N LYS A 85 -0.56 8.34 -1.69
CA LYS A 85 -1.07 8.79 -0.38
C LYS A 85 -2.28 9.73 -0.51
N THR A 86 -2.52 10.23 -1.71
CA THR A 86 -3.69 11.06 -2.05
C THR A 86 -4.98 10.25 -2.18
N ASN A 87 -4.95 8.92 -2.13
CA ASN A 87 -6.15 8.11 -2.31
C ASN A 87 -7.12 8.23 -1.11
N ILE A 88 -8.40 8.45 -1.40
CA ILE A 88 -9.47 8.67 -0.41
C ILE A 88 -9.65 7.47 0.55
N LEU A 89 -9.32 6.23 0.16
CA LEU A 89 -9.45 5.08 1.06
C LEU A 89 -8.36 5.04 2.15
N PHE A 90 -7.13 5.48 1.84
CA PHE A 90 -5.95 5.28 2.69
C PHE A 90 -5.12 6.54 2.86
N TYR A 91 -5.72 7.72 2.68
CA TYR A 91 -5.04 8.98 2.96
C TYR A 91 -4.65 9.08 4.45
N PRO A 92 -3.51 9.71 4.78
CA PRO A 92 -2.95 9.75 6.13
C PRO A 92 -3.69 10.72 7.07
N LYS A 93 -4.98 10.49 7.33
CA LYS A 93 -5.83 11.35 8.17
C LYS A 93 -5.25 11.61 9.56
N ASN A 94 -4.73 10.55 10.20
CA ASN A 94 -4.21 10.64 11.56
C ASN A 94 -2.89 11.42 11.61
N ASN A 95 -2.01 11.23 10.61
CA ASN A 95 -0.77 11.98 10.53
C ASN A 95 -1.05 13.47 10.31
N ILE A 96 -1.95 13.81 9.38
CA ILE A 96 -2.37 15.21 9.15
C ILE A 96 -2.90 15.82 10.45
N LYS A 97 -3.75 15.10 11.19
CA LYS A 97 -4.27 15.57 12.48
C LYS A 97 -3.16 15.80 13.50
N ASN A 98 -2.24 14.85 13.65
CA ASN A 98 -1.17 14.93 14.64
C ASN A 98 -0.18 16.05 14.29
N GLU A 99 0.17 16.19 13.02
CA GLU A 99 1.08 17.23 12.54
C GLU A 99 0.49 18.63 12.74
N LEU A 100 -0.79 18.82 12.39
CA LEU A 100 -1.51 20.06 12.67
C LEU A 100 -1.56 20.33 14.19
N GLN A 101 -1.86 19.32 15.01
CA GLN A 101 -1.88 19.50 16.46
C GLN A 101 -0.52 19.88 17.03
N ASN A 102 0.56 19.29 16.55
CA ASN A 102 1.91 19.58 17.04
C ASN A 102 2.36 20.99 16.65
N GLU A 103 2.21 21.36 15.38
CA GLU A 103 2.59 22.70 14.88
C GLU A 103 1.83 23.81 15.60
N PHE A 104 0.51 23.68 15.75
CA PHE A 104 -0.28 24.71 16.43
C PHE A 104 -0.11 24.68 17.96
N LYS A 105 0.15 23.53 18.58
CA LYS A 105 0.47 23.46 20.02
C LYS A 105 1.79 24.13 20.34
N ILE A 106 2.82 23.92 19.50
CA ILE A 106 4.14 24.54 19.67
C ILE A 106 4.03 26.06 19.49
N ARG A 107 3.34 26.52 18.44
CA ARG A 107 3.18 27.96 18.16
C ARG A 107 2.44 28.69 19.29
N ASN A 108 1.45 28.06 19.92
CA ASN A 108 0.72 28.63 21.05
C ASN A 108 1.53 28.71 22.36
N PHE A 109 2.67 28.01 22.43
CA PHE A 109 3.60 28.05 23.57
C PHE A 109 4.75 29.06 23.38
N LEU A 110 4.94 29.57 22.17
CA LEU A 110 6.01 30.51 21.80
C LEU A 110 5.53 31.97 21.70
N ASN A 111 4.24 32.22 21.94
CA ASN A 111 3.58 33.53 22.00
C ASN A 111 3.08 33.77 23.42
#